data_AF-N2BPY9-F1
#
_entry.id   AF-N2BPY9-F1
#
_cell.length_a   1.000
_cell.length_b   1.000
_cell.length_c   1.000
_cell.angle_alpha   90.00
_cell.angle_beta   90.00
_cell.angle_gamma   90.00
#
_symmetry.space_group_name_H-M   'P 1'
#
loop_
_entity.id
_entity.type
_entity.pdbx_description
1 polymer ?
#
loop_
_entity_poly.entity_id
_entity_poly.type
_entity_poly.pdbx_seq_one_letter_code
_entity_poly.pdbx_strand_id
1 'polypeptide(L)'
;MTTNVYLYGDESACKSVLYPIFTGEETYKIVGACSRETDVLRGVSGAGADILVVYVDGSDAVLRGVQQVYALRPGIIIVGIVAQSAIQDTRTLSSGIQYAYDEHMSKKQVLDQLHVVLTVERSRIEALSGAMVVADTKYMSFVSAKDGVGKTTALVNTAVALARCNKKVVVVDCDMLYGDVGCYFGIDSGNNDIGELLQEVGEPTIDDIRQHLVIHESGVNVFVRSSWT
;
A
#
# COMPACT_ATOMS: atom_id res chain seq x y z
N MET A 1 6.66 -9.32 -3.85
CA MET A 1 7.79 -8.70 -4.60
C MET A 1 8.84 -8.29 -3.57
N THR A 2 10.10 -8.71 -3.70
CA THR A 2 11.16 -8.35 -2.74
C THR A 2 11.57 -6.89 -2.94
N THR A 3 11.64 -6.12 -1.86
CA THR A 3 12.00 -4.70 -1.87
C THR A 3 13.48 -4.52 -1.56
N ASN A 4 14.22 -3.82 -2.41
CA ASN A 4 15.64 -3.53 -2.22
C ASN A 4 15.83 -2.31 -1.30
N VAL A 5 16.44 -2.55 -0.15
CA VAL A 5 16.67 -1.56 0.91
C VAL A 5 18.12 -1.12 0.93
N TYR A 6 18.36 0.19 0.88
CA TYR A 6 19.67 0.79 1.09
C TYR A 6 19.69 1.58 2.39
N LEU A 7 20.73 1.38 3.21
CA LEU A 7 20.84 1.99 4.54
C LEU A 7 21.80 3.19 4.51
N TYR A 8 21.45 4.26 5.20
CA TYR A 8 22.30 5.46 5.30
C TYR A 8 22.27 6.08 6.69
N GLY A 9 23.42 6.46 7.21
CA GLY A 9 23.56 7.09 8.53
C GLY A 9 24.91 6.76 9.16
N ASP A 10 25.09 7.13 10.43
CA ASP A 10 26.29 6.73 11.17
C ASP A 10 26.49 5.19 11.13
N GLU A 11 27.73 4.74 11.03
CA GLU A 11 28.03 3.31 10.87
C GLU A 11 27.58 2.49 12.10
N SER A 12 27.74 3.06 13.30
CA SER A 12 27.31 2.38 14.53
C SER A 12 25.78 2.30 14.60
N ALA A 13 25.09 3.39 14.28
CA ALA A 13 23.64 3.47 14.29
C ALA A 13 22.99 2.59 13.21
N CYS A 14 23.59 2.50 12.02
CA CYS A 14 23.15 1.57 11.00
C CYS A 14 23.15 0.14 11.54
N LYS A 15 24.26 -0.29 12.15
CA LYS A 15 24.43 -1.66 12.69
C LYS A 15 23.49 -1.94 13.87
N SER A 16 23.29 -0.98 14.77
CA SER A 16 22.50 -1.18 15.99
C SER A 16 21.00 -0.98 15.79
N VAL A 17 20.57 -0.12 14.86
CA VAL A 17 19.16 0.25 14.67
C VAL A 17 18.63 -0.24 13.33
N LEU A 18 19.27 0.09 12.22
CA LEU A 18 18.70 -0.15 10.88
C LEU A 18 18.80 -1.62 10.44
N TYR A 19 19.96 -2.26 10.58
CA TYR A 19 20.14 -3.67 10.20
C TYR A 19 19.15 -4.61 10.92
N PRO A 20 18.92 -4.50 12.24
CA PRO A 20 17.96 -5.34 12.95
C PRO A 20 16.53 -5.26 12.43
N ILE A 21 16.10 -4.12 11.87
CA ILE A 21 14.74 -3.95 11.32
C ILE A 21 14.50 -4.89 10.13
N PHE A 22 15.51 -5.14 9.30
CA PHE A 22 15.35 -5.92 8.06
C PHE A 22 15.99 -7.31 8.12
N THR A 23 16.82 -7.58 9.12
CA THR A 23 17.47 -8.89 9.27
C THR A 23 16.42 -9.97 9.56
N GLY A 24 16.40 -11.03 8.74
CA GLY A 24 15.46 -12.15 8.87
C GLY A 24 14.12 -11.94 8.16
N GLU A 25 13.92 -10.81 7.48
CA GLU A 25 12.71 -10.55 6.69
C GLU A 25 12.90 -10.97 5.23
N GLU A 26 11.98 -11.79 4.68
CA GLU A 26 12.07 -12.25 3.28
C GLU A 26 11.62 -11.17 2.27
N THR A 27 10.76 -10.26 2.72
CA THR A 27 10.18 -9.19 1.90
C THR A 27 11.14 -8.03 1.65
N TYR A 28 12.18 -7.88 2.48
CA TYR A 28 13.13 -6.77 2.44
C TYR A 28 14.56 -7.29 2.28
N LYS A 29 15.23 -6.88 1.20
CA LYS A 29 16.61 -7.26 0.93
C LYS A 29 17.52 -6.06 1.10
N ILE A 30 18.46 -6.12 2.05
CA ILE A 30 19.50 -5.11 2.20
C ILE A 30 20.47 -5.23 1.01
N VAL A 31 20.51 -4.23 0.14
CA VAL A 31 21.39 -4.19 -1.04
C VAL A 31 22.67 -3.39 -0.82
N GLY A 32 22.72 -2.58 0.24
CA GLY A 32 23.93 -1.84 0.62
C GLY A 32 23.72 -0.93 1.81
N ALA A 33 24.82 -0.36 2.30
CA ALA A 33 24.83 0.65 3.35
C ALA A 33 25.98 1.63 3.12
N CYS A 34 25.82 2.88 3.54
CA CYS A 34 26.93 3.83 3.59
C CYS A 34 26.77 4.82 4.75
N SER A 35 27.88 5.46 5.14
CA SER A 35 27.90 6.49 6.20
C SER A 35 28.39 7.85 5.71
N ARG A 36 28.85 7.94 4.46
CA ARG A 36 29.41 9.16 3.88
C ARG A 36 28.42 9.82 2.93
N GLU A 37 28.25 11.13 3.10
CA GLU A 37 27.43 11.99 2.24
C GLU A 37 27.75 11.82 0.74
N THR A 38 29.03 11.71 0.39
CA THR A 38 29.47 11.59 -1.02
C THR A 38 29.06 10.28 -1.70
N ASP A 39 28.77 9.25 -0.91
CA ASP A 39 28.64 7.88 -1.42
C ASP A 39 27.16 7.49 -1.57
N VAL A 40 26.25 8.13 -0.84
CA VAL A 40 24.83 7.74 -0.76
C VAL A 40 24.15 7.72 -2.13
N LEU A 41 24.29 8.80 -2.92
CA LEU A 41 23.64 8.89 -4.23
C LEU A 41 24.14 7.80 -5.20
N ARG A 42 25.45 7.56 -5.19
CA ARG A 42 26.08 6.52 -6.03
C ARG A 42 25.69 5.13 -5.56
N GLY A 43 25.65 4.91 -4.25
CA GLY A 43 25.27 3.66 -3.62
C GLY A 43 23.83 3.26 -3.94
N VAL A 44 22.87 4.16 -3.68
CA VAL A 44 21.44 3.93 -3.98
C VAL A 44 21.22 3.62 -5.45
N SER A 45 21.88 4.37 -6.35
CA SER A 45 21.75 4.15 -7.81
C SER A 45 22.40 2.85 -8.27
N GLY A 46 23.62 2.57 -7.79
CA GLY A 46 24.41 1.41 -8.23
C GLY A 46 23.87 0.08 -7.70
N ALA A 47 23.24 0.11 -6.53
CA ALA A 47 22.65 -1.07 -5.89
C ALA A 47 21.22 -1.38 -6.39
N GLY A 48 20.61 -0.49 -7.18
CA GLY A 48 19.21 -0.65 -7.62
C GLY A 48 18.23 -0.67 -6.45
N ALA A 49 18.43 0.22 -5.48
CA ALA A 49 17.56 0.33 -4.31
C ALA A 49 16.17 0.86 -4.70
N ASP A 50 15.13 0.39 -4.02
CA ASP A 50 13.77 0.92 -4.13
C ASP A 50 13.51 1.96 -3.02
N ILE A 51 14.12 1.71 -1.86
CA ILE A 51 13.95 2.50 -0.63
C ILE A 51 15.31 2.81 -0.03
N LEU A 52 15.46 4.06 0.40
CA LEU A 52 16.54 4.55 1.24
C LEU A 52 16.03 4.71 2.67
N VAL A 53 16.59 3.93 3.60
CA VAL A 53 16.31 4.05 5.03
C VAL A 53 17.46 4.78 5.70
N VAL A 54 17.13 5.90 6.35
CA VAL A 54 18.09 6.84 6.90
C VAL A 54 17.98 6.85 8.42
N TYR A 55 19.09 6.71 9.13
CA TYR A 55 19.12 7.02 10.56
C TYR A 55 19.40 8.52 10.74
N VAL A 56 18.51 9.21 11.42
CA VAL A 56 18.51 10.68 11.53
C VAL A 56 18.82 11.08 12.96
N ASP A 57 20.04 11.53 13.19
CA ASP A 57 20.56 11.94 14.50
C ASP A 57 20.72 13.47 14.65
N GLY A 58 20.38 14.22 13.60
CA GLY A 58 20.56 15.69 13.51
C GLY A 58 21.81 16.11 12.74
N SER A 59 22.58 15.17 12.19
CA SER A 59 23.77 15.43 11.37
C SER A 59 23.44 16.12 10.05
N ASP A 60 24.03 17.30 9.82
CA ASP A 60 23.87 18.06 8.57
C ASP A 60 24.38 17.27 7.35
N ALA A 61 25.40 16.44 7.51
CA ALA A 61 25.93 15.62 6.42
C ALA A 61 24.93 14.53 5.99
N VAL A 62 24.24 13.93 6.96
CA VAL A 62 23.15 13.00 6.68
C VAL A 62 22.03 13.72 5.94
N LEU A 63 21.54 14.84 6.46
CA LEU A 63 20.43 15.59 5.85
C LEU A 63 20.76 16.09 4.43
N ARG A 64 21.99 16.56 4.17
CA ARG A 64 22.41 16.95 2.81
C ARG A 64 22.49 15.76 1.86
N GLY A 65 22.97 14.61 2.33
CA GLY A 65 22.98 13.37 1.54
C GLY A 65 21.56 12.95 1.14
N VAL A 66 20.61 13.07 2.05
CA VAL A 66 19.18 12.85 1.77
C VAL A 66 18.67 13.82 0.70
N GLN A 67 18.94 15.12 0.85
CA GLN A 67 18.51 16.14 -0.11
C GLN A 67 19.01 15.85 -1.53
N GLN A 68 20.25 15.36 -1.67
CA GLN A 68 20.79 14.97 -2.96
C GLN A 68 20.04 13.80 -3.60
N VAL A 69 19.72 12.76 -2.82
CA VAL A 69 18.94 11.61 -3.30
C VAL A 69 17.53 12.05 -3.67
N TYR A 70 16.86 12.82 -2.80
CA TYR A 70 15.52 13.35 -3.04
C TYR A 70 15.45 14.14 -4.36
N ALA A 71 16.43 15.02 -4.61
CA ALA A 71 16.46 15.87 -5.80
C ALA A 71 16.78 15.11 -7.10
N LEU A 72 17.67 14.10 -7.05
CA LEU A 72 18.23 13.47 -8.25
C LEU A 72 17.65 12.07 -8.55
N ARG A 73 16.90 11.50 -7.60
CA ARG A 73 16.30 10.17 -7.68
C ARG A 73 14.86 10.18 -7.17
N PRO A 74 13.92 10.83 -7.88
CA PRO A 74 12.52 10.95 -7.43
C PRO A 74 11.76 9.62 -7.33
N GLY A 75 12.30 8.53 -7.88
CA GLY A 75 11.74 7.17 -7.77
C GLY A 75 12.18 6.41 -6.51
N ILE A 76 13.09 6.97 -5.69
CA ILE A 76 13.51 6.34 -4.44
C ILE A 76 12.61 6.84 -3.31
N ILE A 77 12.06 5.89 -2.56
CA ILE A 77 11.26 6.18 -1.37
C ILE A 77 12.21 6.42 -0.20
N ILE A 78 12.06 7.53 0.52
CA ILE A 78 12.99 7.93 1.58
C ILE A 78 12.29 7.88 2.93
N VAL A 79 12.77 7.00 3.80
CA VAL A 79 12.24 6.78 5.15
C VAL A 79 13.31 7.08 6.19
N GLY A 80 12.99 7.92 7.17
CA GLY A 80 13.86 8.26 8.29
C GLY A 80 13.47 7.50 9.56
N ILE A 81 14.43 6.84 10.20
CA ILE A 81 14.35 6.42 11.60
C ILE A 81 15.05 7.50 12.42
N VAL A 82 14.28 8.24 13.22
CA VAL A 82 14.68 9.48 13.85
C VAL A 82 15.07 9.23 15.30
N ALA A 83 16.28 9.65 15.65
CA ALA A 83 16.79 9.57 17.00
C ALA A 83 16.05 10.53 17.93
N GLN A 84 16.00 10.22 19.22
CA GLN A 84 15.32 11.08 20.20
C GLN A 84 15.85 12.53 20.20
N SER A 85 17.14 12.70 19.92
CA SER A 85 17.80 14.01 19.79
C SER A 85 17.29 14.85 18.61
N ALA A 86 16.73 14.21 17.58
CA ALA A 86 16.36 14.83 16.31
C ALA A 86 14.84 14.88 16.07
N ILE A 87 14.01 14.36 16.99
CA ILE A 87 12.54 14.35 16.85
C ILE A 87 11.97 15.77 16.64
N GLN A 88 12.56 16.78 17.29
CA GLN A 88 12.12 18.18 17.16
C GLN A 88 12.88 18.95 16.08
N ASP A 89 13.78 18.30 15.35
CA ASP A 89 14.53 18.95 14.28
C ASP A 89 13.67 19.11 13.02
N THR A 90 13.17 20.33 12.81
CA THR A 90 12.39 20.70 11.62
C THR A 90 13.13 20.46 10.29
N ARG A 91 14.46 20.33 10.32
CA ARG A 91 15.29 20.03 9.15
C ARG A 91 15.09 18.61 8.65
N THR A 92 14.70 17.68 9.52
CA THR A 92 14.39 16.29 9.16
C THR A 92 13.37 16.24 8.03
N LEU A 93 12.23 16.92 8.19
CA LEU A 93 11.16 16.94 7.17
C LEU A 93 11.54 17.76 5.93
N SER A 94 12.23 18.88 6.11
CA SER A 94 12.64 19.73 4.97
C SER A 94 13.85 19.20 4.19
N SER A 95 14.47 18.11 4.63
CA SER A 95 15.57 17.43 3.92
C SER A 95 15.12 16.52 2.78
N GLY A 96 13.81 16.25 2.65
CA GLY A 96 13.28 15.31 1.66
C GLY A 96 13.04 13.89 2.21
N ILE A 97 13.14 13.70 3.53
CA ILE A 97 12.57 12.52 4.19
C ILE A 97 11.04 12.58 4.02
N GLN A 98 10.47 11.54 3.43
CA GLN A 98 9.04 11.47 3.12
C GLN A 98 8.24 10.94 4.32
N TYR A 99 8.82 9.99 5.04
CA TYR A 99 8.22 9.34 6.20
C TYR A 99 9.25 9.26 7.33
N ALA A 100 8.84 9.60 8.55
CA ALA A 100 9.70 9.62 9.72
C ALA A 100 9.09 8.78 10.84
N TYR A 101 9.89 7.87 11.40
CA TYR A 101 9.52 6.97 12.48
C TYR A 101 10.47 7.13 13.66
N ASP A 102 9.95 6.98 14.87
CA ASP A 102 10.75 7.06 16.09
C ASP A 102 11.65 5.82 16.24
N GLU A 103 12.90 5.99 16.66
CA GLU A 103 13.86 4.89 16.83
C GLU A 103 13.46 3.85 17.90
N HIS A 104 12.54 4.19 18.79
CA HIS A 104 11.99 3.28 19.80
C HIS A 104 10.81 2.45 19.30
N MET A 105 10.35 2.67 18.07
CA MET A 105 9.34 1.79 17.46
C MET A 105 9.88 0.36 17.34
N SER A 106 9.05 -0.61 17.70
CA SER A 106 9.42 -2.02 17.52
C SER A 106 9.60 -2.35 16.04
N LYS A 107 10.46 -3.34 15.75
CA LYS A 107 10.67 -3.89 14.41
C LYS A 107 9.35 -4.15 13.68
N LYS A 108 8.39 -4.81 14.36
CA LYS A 108 7.07 -5.10 13.78
C LYS A 108 6.32 -3.83 13.36
N GLN A 109 6.26 -2.82 14.24
CA GLN A 109 5.58 -1.56 13.92
C GLN A 109 6.21 -0.84 12.73
N VAL A 110 7.55 -0.83 12.61
CA VAL A 110 8.23 -0.23 11.47
C VAL A 110 7.90 -0.98 10.18
N LEU A 111 7.92 -2.31 10.21
CA LEU A 111 7.60 -3.14 9.04
C LEU A 111 6.13 -2.98 8.59
N ASP A 112 5.20 -2.94 9.53
CA ASP A 112 3.77 -2.71 9.25
C ASP A 112 3.55 -1.35 8.58
N GLN A 113 4.23 -0.29 9.06
CA GLN A 113 4.15 1.05 8.47
C GLN A 113 4.83 1.13 7.09
N LEU A 114 6.00 0.50 6.93
CA LEU A 114 6.71 0.43 5.66
C LEU A 114 5.87 -0.26 4.58
N HIS A 115 5.13 -1.30 4.95
CA HIS A 115 4.26 -1.99 4.02
C HIS A 115 3.21 -1.05 3.41
N VAL A 116 2.51 -0.28 4.25
CA VAL A 116 1.51 0.70 3.82
C VAL A 116 2.15 1.79 2.93
N VAL A 117 3.30 2.32 3.35
CA VAL A 117 4.02 3.37 2.62
C VAL A 117 4.46 2.91 1.24
N LEU A 118 5.06 1.72 1.14
CA LEU A 118 5.54 1.19 -0.13
C LEU A 118 4.39 0.95 -1.13
N THR A 119 3.24 0.48 -0.65
CA THR A 119 2.05 0.29 -1.50
C THR A 119 1.53 1.60 -2.08
N VAL A 120 1.45 2.66 -1.27
CA VAL A 120 1.01 3.98 -1.71
C VAL A 120 2.03 4.61 -2.67
N GLU A 121 3.31 4.59 -2.32
CA GLU A 121 4.35 5.24 -3.11
C GLU A 121 4.64 4.54 -4.43
N ARG A 122 4.57 3.21 -4.49
CA ARG A 122 4.65 2.48 -5.76
C ARG A 122 3.54 2.91 -6.71
N SER A 123 2.30 2.95 -6.21
CA SER A 123 1.15 3.41 -6.99
C SER A 123 1.35 4.86 -7.49
N ARG A 124 1.91 5.74 -6.65
CA ARG A 124 2.22 7.13 -7.02
C ARG A 124 3.30 7.21 -8.11
N ILE A 125 4.37 6.42 -8.00
CA ILE A 125 5.47 6.39 -8.98
C ILE A 125 4.99 5.81 -10.33
N GLU A 126 4.19 4.75 -10.31
CA GLU A 126 3.56 4.18 -11.50
C GLU A 126 2.61 5.18 -12.19
N ALA A 127 1.85 5.95 -11.41
CA ALA A 127 1.01 7.02 -11.94
C ALA A 127 1.82 8.13 -12.63
N LEU A 128 2.94 8.55 -12.02
CA LEU A 128 3.81 9.61 -12.54
C LEU A 128 4.61 9.20 -13.77
N SER A 129 4.98 7.92 -13.88
CA SER A 129 5.69 7.39 -15.05
C SER A 129 4.78 7.21 -16.27
N GLY A 130 3.47 7.45 -16.13
CA GLY A 130 2.49 7.19 -17.18
C GLY A 130 2.30 5.71 -17.48
N ALA A 131 2.91 4.82 -16.69
CA ALA A 131 2.75 3.38 -16.77
C ALA A 131 1.39 2.92 -16.20
N MET A 132 0.80 3.73 -15.32
CA MET A 132 -0.57 3.53 -14.90
C MET A 132 -1.51 3.88 -16.07
N VAL A 133 -2.06 2.85 -16.71
CA VAL A 133 -3.37 2.99 -17.35
C VAL A 133 -4.28 3.44 -16.22
N VAL A 134 -4.61 4.72 -16.16
CA VAL A 134 -5.69 5.19 -15.29
C VAL A 134 -6.87 4.33 -15.68
N ALA A 135 -7.22 3.37 -14.83
CA ALA A 135 -8.37 2.54 -15.07
C ALA A 135 -9.54 3.52 -15.19
N ASP A 136 -10.14 3.64 -16.37
CA ASP A 136 -11.36 4.45 -16.59
C ASP A 136 -12.58 3.76 -15.95
N THR A 137 -12.34 3.12 -14.80
CA THR A 137 -13.35 2.52 -13.95
C THR A 137 -14.06 3.65 -13.23
N LYS A 138 -15.36 3.79 -13.48
CA LYS A 138 -16.21 4.73 -12.76
C LYS A 138 -16.69 4.08 -11.47
N TYR A 139 -16.57 4.80 -10.36
CA TYR A 139 -17.08 4.38 -9.05
C TYR A 139 -18.42 5.05 -8.80
N MET A 140 -19.43 4.27 -8.37
CA MET A 140 -20.75 4.77 -7.96
C MET A 140 -21.11 4.17 -6.60
N SER A 141 -21.32 5.04 -5.61
CA SER A 141 -21.72 4.62 -4.26
C SER A 141 -23.19 4.93 -3.99
N PHE A 142 -23.94 3.93 -3.51
CA PHE A 142 -25.34 4.07 -3.13
C PHE A 142 -25.44 4.11 -1.60
N VAL A 143 -25.60 5.31 -1.03
CA VAL A 143 -25.63 5.54 0.43
C VAL A 143 -26.93 6.22 0.87
N SER A 144 -27.39 5.94 2.09
CA SER A 144 -28.54 6.61 2.72
C SER A 144 -28.41 6.52 4.24
N ALA A 145 -28.93 7.55 4.93
CA ALA A 145 -29.01 7.61 6.38
C ALA A 145 -30.11 6.72 6.99
N LYS A 146 -30.95 6.08 6.15
CA LYS A 146 -32.05 5.22 6.60
C LYS A 146 -32.06 3.89 5.84
N ASP A 147 -32.51 2.85 6.53
CA ASP A 147 -32.79 1.55 5.93
C ASP A 147 -34.18 1.50 5.30
N GLY A 148 -34.37 0.54 4.40
CA GLY A 148 -35.64 0.36 3.67
C GLY A 148 -35.94 1.42 2.59
N VAL A 149 -35.08 2.41 2.36
CA VAL A 149 -35.30 3.42 1.30
C VAL A 149 -35.08 2.91 -0.14
N GLY A 150 -34.70 1.63 -0.30
CA GLY A 150 -34.44 1.02 -1.61
C GLY A 150 -33.04 1.23 -2.17
N LYS A 151 -32.02 1.49 -1.34
CA LYS A 151 -30.60 1.64 -1.77
C LYS A 151 -30.14 0.44 -2.60
N THR A 152 -30.26 -0.76 -2.04
CA THR A 152 -29.84 -2.03 -2.66
C THR A 152 -30.62 -2.30 -3.94
N THR A 153 -31.92 -2.04 -3.91
CA THR A 153 -32.79 -2.15 -5.10
C THR A 153 -32.30 -1.24 -6.24
N ALA A 154 -31.99 0.03 -5.94
CA ALA A 154 -31.49 0.97 -6.92
C ALA A 154 -30.11 0.57 -7.46
N LEU A 155 -29.21 0.12 -6.58
CA LEU A 155 -27.88 -0.37 -6.93
C LEU A 155 -27.95 -1.55 -7.90
N VAL A 156 -28.71 -2.60 -7.56
CA VAL A 156 -28.83 -3.83 -8.35
C VAL A 156 -29.40 -3.53 -9.73
N ASN A 157 -30.48 -2.76 -9.80
CA ASN A 157 -31.08 -2.40 -11.09
C ASN A 157 -30.15 -1.54 -11.95
N THR A 158 -29.40 -0.61 -11.35
CA THR A 158 -28.41 0.20 -12.06
C THR A 158 -27.28 -0.68 -12.60
N ALA A 159 -26.77 -1.62 -11.80
CA ALA A 159 -25.73 -2.54 -12.20
C ALA A 159 -26.17 -3.42 -13.39
N VAL A 160 -27.38 -3.98 -13.34
CA VAL A 160 -27.95 -4.76 -14.44
C VAL A 160 -28.13 -3.90 -15.70
N ALA A 161 -28.64 -2.67 -15.57
CA ALA A 161 -28.79 -1.77 -16.71
C ALA A 161 -27.45 -1.43 -17.38
N LEU A 162 -26.40 -1.18 -16.58
CA LEU A 162 -25.05 -0.92 -17.08
C LEU A 162 -24.46 -2.16 -17.76
N ALA A 163 -24.62 -3.35 -17.18
CA ALA A 163 -24.16 -4.60 -17.79
C ALA A 163 -24.84 -4.86 -19.14
N ARG A 164 -26.16 -4.62 -19.23
CA ARG A 164 -26.92 -4.69 -20.50
C ARG A 164 -26.46 -3.67 -21.54
N CYS A 165 -25.89 -2.55 -21.12
CA CYS A 165 -25.23 -1.58 -21.99
C CYS A 165 -23.76 -1.97 -22.32
N ASN A 166 -23.42 -3.25 -22.21
CA ASN A 166 -22.08 -3.82 -22.46
C ASN A 166 -20.95 -3.18 -21.62
N LYS A 167 -21.27 -2.71 -20.40
CA LYS A 167 -20.25 -2.27 -19.44
C LYS A 167 -19.82 -3.45 -18.57
N LYS A 168 -18.52 -3.50 -18.25
CA LYS A 168 -18.02 -4.41 -17.21
C LYS A 168 -18.39 -3.83 -15.85
N VAL A 169 -19.26 -4.51 -15.12
CA VAL A 169 -19.78 -4.05 -13.83
C VAL A 169 -19.36 -5.04 -12.76
N VAL A 170 -18.84 -4.49 -11.66
CA VAL A 170 -18.62 -5.20 -10.41
C VAL A 170 -19.49 -4.54 -9.35
N VAL A 171 -20.27 -5.33 -8.63
CA VAL A 171 -21.01 -4.91 -7.44
C VAL A 171 -20.27 -5.40 -6.21
N VAL A 172 -20.04 -4.49 -5.27
CA VAL A 172 -19.47 -4.77 -3.95
C VAL A 172 -20.49 -4.34 -2.91
N ASP A 173 -20.96 -5.28 -2.10
CA ASP A 173 -21.76 -4.96 -0.92
C ASP A 173 -20.80 -4.67 0.25
N CYS A 174 -20.83 -3.43 0.75
CA CYS A 174 -19.99 -3.03 1.88
C CYS A 174 -20.68 -3.27 3.24
N ASP A 175 -21.92 -3.77 3.26
CA ASP A 175 -22.56 -4.24 4.48
C ASP A 175 -22.20 -5.72 4.72
N MET A 176 -21.08 -5.93 5.41
CA MET A 176 -20.54 -7.28 5.66
C MET A 176 -21.43 -8.14 6.57
N LEU A 177 -22.28 -7.51 7.39
CA LEU A 177 -23.10 -8.21 8.38
C LEU A 177 -24.51 -8.49 7.85
N TYR A 178 -25.13 -7.53 7.17
CA TYR A 178 -26.53 -7.57 6.74
C TYR A 178 -26.72 -7.31 5.24
N GLY A 179 -25.65 -7.42 4.45
CA GLY A 179 -25.70 -7.26 3.00
C GLY A 179 -26.58 -8.31 2.32
N ASP A 180 -27.56 -7.84 1.57
CA ASP A 180 -28.57 -8.68 0.90
C ASP A 180 -28.37 -8.74 -0.63
N VAL A 181 -27.32 -8.13 -1.17
CA VAL A 181 -27.12 -8.05 -2.64
C VAL A 181 -27.18 -9.43 -3.31
N GLY A 182 -26.62 -10.48 -2.69
CA GLY A 182 -26.70 -11.85 -3.20
C GLY A 182 -28.15 -12.32 -3.39
N CYS A 183 -29.02 -12.07 -2.41
CA CYS A 183 -30.45 -12.38 -2.48
C CYS A 183 -31.15 -11.66 -3.63
N TYR A 184 -30.82 -10.39 -3.88
CA TYR A 184 -31.39 -9.60 -4.98
C TYR A 184 -30.99 -10.12 -6.37
N PHE A 185 -29.80 -10.72 -6.48
CA PHE A 185 -29.34 -11.40 -7.69
C PHE A 185 -29.71 -12.89 -7.73
N GLY A 186 -30.36 -13.44 -6.70
CA GLY A 186 -30.63 -14.88 -6.61
C GLY A 186 -29.36 -15.74 -6.59
N ILE A 187 -28.26 -15.20 -6.07
CA ILE A 187 -26.97 -15.90 -5.94
C ILE A 187 -26.90 -16.54 -4.56
N ASP A 188 -26.59 -17.82 -4.52
CA ASP A 188 -26.25 -18.52 -3.28
C ASP A 188 -24.77 -18.27 -2.96
N SER A 189 -24.47 -17.80 -1.75
CA SER A 189 -23.15 -17.25 -1.41
C SER A 189 -22.04 -18.29 -1.31
N GLY A 190 -22.37 -19.59 -1.20
CA GLY A 190 -21.39 -20.69 -1.19
C GLY A 190 -20.15 -20.41 -0.31
N ASN A 191 -18.99 -20.86 -0.78
CA ASN A 191 -17.67 -20.61 -0.17
C ASN A 191 -16.81 -19.74 -1.11
N ASN A 192 -17.33 -18.61 -1.59
CA ASN A 192 -16.57 -17.68 -2.44
C ASN A 192 -16.93 -16.25 -2.06
N ASP A 193 -16.77 -15.95 -0.77
CA ASP A 193 -17.18 -14.67 -0.21
C ASP A 193 -16.02 -13.72 0.07
N ILE A 194 -16.34 -12.45 0.27
CA ILE A 194 -15.32 -11.42 0.55
C ILE A 194 -14.60 -11.62 1.89
N GLY A 195 -15.22 -12.31 2.85
CA GLY A 195 -14.60 -12.64 4.13
C GLY A 195 -13.53 -13.73 3.98
N GLU A 196 -13.80 -14.77 3.18
CA GLU A 196 -12.86 -15.83 2.84
C GLU A 196 -11.65 -15.27 2.09
N LEU A 197 -11.86 -14.41 1.08
CA LEU A 197 -10.77 -13.73 0.37
C LEU A 197 -9.83 -12.96 1.32
N LEU A 198 -10.39 -12.27 2.32
CA LEU A 198 -9.63 -11.49 3.30
C LEU A 198 -8.94 -12.36 4.36
N GLN A 199 -9.42 -13.58 4.61
CA GLN A 199 -8.83 -14.53 5.56
C GLN A 199 -7.71 -15.35 4.91
N GLU A 200 -7.91 -15.77 3.65
CA GLU A 200 -6.98 -16.65 2.94
C GLU A 200 -5.77 -15.89 2.40
N VAL A 201 -5.95 -14.63 1.99
CA VAL A 201 -4.89 -13.88 1.30
C VAL A 201 -4.60 -12.56 1.99
N GLY A 202 -3.40 -12.45 2.58
CA GLY A 202 -2.94 -11.22 3.23
C GLY A 202 -2.79 -10.04 2.25
N GLU A 203 -2.42 -10.31 1.00
CA GLU A 203 -2.41 -9.36 -0.11
C GLU A 203 -3.06 -10.00 -1.35
N PRO A 204 -4.38 -9.84 -1.56
CA PRO A 204 -5.09 -10.49 -2.66
C PRO A 204 -4.61 -9.96 -4.02
N THR A 205 -4.20 -10.88 -4.89
CA THR A 205 -3.91 -10.59 -6.30
C THR A 205 -5.20 -10.43 -7.10
N ILE A 206 -5.09 -9.90 -8.33
CA ILE A 206 -6.25 -9.78 -9.24
C ILE A 206 -6.90 -11.13 -9.53
N ASP A 207 -6.11 -12.21 -9.58
CA ASP A 207 -6.64 -13.54 -9.85
C ASP A 207 -7.35 -14.12 -8.62
N ASP A 208 -6.87 -13.83 -7.41
CA ASP A 208 -7.57 -14.18 -6.16
C ASP A 208 -8.92 -13.46 -6.09
N ILE A 209 -8.95 -12.17 -6.41
CA ILE A 209 -10.18 -11.35 -6.49
C ILE A 209 -11.17 -11.95 -7.49
N ARG A 210 -10.70 -12.40 -8.65
CA ARG A 210 -11.57 -12.99 -9.70
C ARG A 210 -12.16 -14.33 -9.29
N GLN A 211 -11.44 -15.14 -8.52
CA GLN A 211 -11.93 -16.44 -8.04
C GLN A 211 -13.11 -16.29 -7.07
N HIS A 212 -13.15 -15.18 -6.34
CA HIS A 212 -14.20 -14.86 -5.35
C HIS A 212 -15.34 -14.01 -5.91
N LEU A 213 -15.36 -13.76 -7.22
CA LEU A 213 -16.46 -13.06 -7.90
C LEU A 213 -17.45 -14.05 -8.52
N VAL A 214 -18.73 -13.88 -8.23
CA VAL A 214 -19.80 -14.63 -8.91
C VAL A 214 -20.30 -13.83 -10.10
N ILE A 215 -20.37 -14.47 -11.27
CA ILE A 215 -20.96 -13.87 -12.48
C ILE A 215 -22.44 -14.22 -12.54
N HIS A 216 -23.31 -13.22 -12.38
CA HIS A 216 -24.74 -13.37 -12.57
C HIS A 216 -25.10 -13.48 -14.06
N GLU A 217 -26.24 -14.10 -14.40
CA GLU A 217 -26.72 -14.25 -15.78
C GLU A 217 -26.90 -12.91 -16.53
N SER A 218 -27.06 -11.81 -15.80
CA SER A 218 -27.10 -10.45 -16.38
C SER A 218 -25.74 -9.91 -16.84
N GLY A 219 -24.64 -10.63 -16.58
CA GLY A 219 -23.28 -10.20 -16.85
C GLY A 219 -22.65 -9.31 -15.76
N VAL A 220 -23.33 -9.12 -14.62
CA VAL A 220 -22.79 -8.41 -13.45
C VAL A 220 -21.90 -9.36 -12.65
N ASN A 221 -20.69 -8.91 -12.30
CA ASN A 221 -19.84 -9.60 -11.34
C ASN A 221 -20.22 -9.12 -9.93
N VAL A 222 -20.39 -10.03 -8.99
CA VAL A 222 -20.87 -9.72 -7.65
C VAL A 222 -19.90 -10.30 -6.63
N PHE A 223 -19.41 -9.46 -5.72
CA PHE A 223 -18.85 -9.92 -4.46
C PHE A 223 -20.01 -10.23 -3.51
N VAL A 224 -20.12 -11.50 -3.13
CA VAL A 224 -21.12 -11.93 -2.16
C VAL A 224 -20.61 -11.74 -0.73
N ARG A 225 -21.55 -11.44 0.17
CA ARG A 225 -21.30 -11.33 1.61
C ARG A 225 -20.77 -12.64 2.16
N SER A 226 -19.98 -12.53 3.23
CA SER A 226 -19.60 -13.71 4.01
C SER A 226 -20.76 -14.38 4.72
N SER A 227 -20.96 -15.67 4.42
CA SER A 227 -21.88 -16.51 5.18
C SER A 227 -21.16 -17.04 6.41
N TRP A 228 -21.19 -16.28 7.51
CA TRP A 228 -20.88 -16.82 8.83
C TRP A 228 -21.95 -17.86 9.21
N THR A 229 -21.68 -19.14 8.93
CA THR A 229 -22.37 -20.29 9.55
C THR A 229 -21.54 -20.83 10.69
#